data_AF-W6TF57-F1
#
_entry.id   AF-W6TF57-F1
#
_cell.length_a   1.000
_cell.length_b   1.000
_cell.length_c   1.000
_cell.angle_alpha   90.00
_cell.angle_beta   90.00
_cell.angle_gamma   90.00
#
_symmetry.space_group_name_H-M   'P 1'
#
loop_
_entity.id
_entity.type
_entity.pdbx_description
1 polymer ?
#
loop_
_entity_poly.entity_id
_entity_poly.type
_entity_poly.pdbx_seq_one_letter_code
_entity_poly.pdbx_strand_id
1 'polypeptide(L)'
;MELIYLQAIVKSGEATSEAKIETANDAANIAAAKVEESKSLNAARKDAVIAGGIVLRAMGKAGKFVAKKDEDKSVFAINGAVASAVNKVLSTLVMGIRNKVDEGLKGISEVLGEIKQGEGSVSKINE
;
A
#
# COMPACT_ATOMS: atom_id res chain seq x y z
N MET A 1 1.12 6.18 11.92
CA MET A 1 2.16 6.46 10.89
C MET A 1 2.13 5.43 9.74
N GLU A 2 1.71 4.17 9.94
CA GLU A 2 1.74 3.14 8.88
C GLU A 2 0.80 3.35 7.69
N LEU A 3 -0.33 4.05 7.86
CA LEU A 3 -1.33 4.25 6.80
C LEU A 3 -0.84 5.14 5.64
N ILE A 4 0.19 5.96 5.85
CA ILE A 4 0.57 7.00 4.88
C ILE A 4 1.23 6.44 3.61
N TYR A 5 1.86 5.26 3.68
CA TYR A 5 2.50 4.63 2.53
C TYR A 5 1.49 4.06 1.54
N LEU A 6 0.50 3.30 2.04
CA LEU A 6 -0.59 2.80 1.21
C LEU A 6 -1.40 3.97 0.62
N GLN A 7 -1.65 5.03 1.40
CA GLN A 7 -2.31 6.22 0.88
C GLN A 7 -1.53 6.92 -0.25
N ALA A 8 -0.20 6.99 -0.15
CA ALA A 8 0.62 7.58 -1.20
C ALA A 8 0.57 6.75 -2.50
N ILE A 9 0.50 5.43 -2.38
CA ILE A 9 0.32 4.52 -3.53
C ILE A 9 -1.08 4.72 -4.14
N VAL A 10 -2.14 4.70 -3.33
CA VAL A 10 -3.53 4.83 -3.79
C VAL A 10 -3.80 6.18 -4.44
N LYS A 11 -3.18 7.26 -3.96
CA LYS A 11 -3.33 8.61 -4.52
C LYS A 11 -2.40 8.89 -5.71
N SER A 12 -1.54 7.94 -6.09
CA SER A 12 -0.61 8.12 -7.20
C SER A 12 -1.37 8.17 -8.52
N GLY A 13 -0.88 8.97 -9.46
CA GLY A 13 -1.35 8.93 -10.84
C GLY A 13 -0.82 7.71 -11.60
N GLU A 14 -1.10 7.69 -12.90
CA GLU A 14 -0.53 6.70 -13.81
C GLU A 14 0.96 6.99 -14.08
N ALA A 15 1.75 5.92 -14.21
CA ALA A 15 3.14 6.03 -14.57
C ALA A 15 3.29 6.43 -16.04
N THR A 16 4.16 7.41 -16.30
CA THR A 16 4.53 7.79 -17.67
C THR A 16 5.69 6.93 -18.19
N SER A 17 5.69 6.58 -19.48
CA SER A 17 6.79 5.81 -20.11
C SER A 17 8.11 6.59 -20.16
N GLU A 18 8.05 7.90 -19.93
CA GLU A 18 9.19 8.83 -19.90
C GLU A 18 9.48 9.36 -18.49
N ALA A 19 8.99 8.68 -17.45
CA ALA A 19 9.19 9.12 -16.07
C ALA A 19 10.69 9.34 -15.76
N LYS A 20 11.00 10.53 -15.22
CA LYS A 20 12.32 10.92 -14.75
C LYS A 20 12.30 11.07 -13.24
N ILE A 21 13.37 10.62 -12.58
CA ILE A 21 13.44 10.62 -11.12
C ILE A 21 13.41 12.03 -10.53
N GLU A 22 13.98 13.04 -11.20
CA GLU A 22 14.02 14.43 -10.71
C GLU A 22 12.64 15.11 -10.72
N THR A 23 11.82 14.80 -11.72
CA THR A 23 10.50 15.44 -11.91
C THR A 23 9.36 14.61 -11.34
N ALA A 24 9.62 13.37 -10.90
CA ALA A 24 8.63 12.52 -10.29
C ALA A 24 8.02 13.18 -9.04
N ASN A 25 6.68 13.28 -9.03
CA ASN A 25 5.91 13.92 -7.97
C ASN A 25 4.99 12.93 -7.22
N ASP A 26 4.88 11.69 -7.69
CA ASP A 26 4.07 10.63 -7.11
C ASP A 26 4.80 9.28 -7.10
N ALA A 27 4.17 8.28 -6.47
CA ALA A 27 4.78 6.97 -6.27
C ALA A 27 4.99 6.23 -7.61
N ALA A 28 4.04 6.32 -8.54
CA ALA A 28 4.07 5.61 -9.81
C ALA A 28 5.20 6.11 -10.72
N ASN A 29 5.39 7.43 -10.81
CA ASN A 29 6.48 7.99 -11.61
C ASN A 29 7.85 7.74 -10.96
N ILE A 30 7.95 7.68 -9.62
CA ILE A 30 9.17 7.22 -8.95
C ILE A 30 9.47 5.76 -9.32
N ALA A 31 8.44 4.91 -9.31
CA ALA A 31 8.61 3.49 -9.62
C ALA A 31 9.05 3.25 -11.07
N ALA A 32 8.44 3.98 -12.01
CA ALA A 32 8.70 3.87 -13.45
C ALA A 32 9.93 4.66 -13.93
N ALA A 33 10.55 5.47 -13.07
CA ALA A 33 11.66 6.32 -13.45
C ALA A 33 12.81 5.53 -14.10
N LYS A 34 13.31 6.03 -15.23
CA LYS A 34 14.47 5.44 -15.91
C LYS A 34 15.72 5.57 -15.04
N VAL A 35 16.63 4.61 -15.18
CA VAL A 35 17.93 4.65 -14.50
C VAL A 35 18.80 5.66 -15.23
N GLU A 36 19.03 6.79 -14.58
CA GLU A 36 19.93 7.84 -15.05
C GLU A 36 21.01 8.05 -13.99
N GLU A 37 22.27 7.85 -14.35
CA GLU A 37 23.39 8.06 -13.43
C GLU A 37 23.43 9.52 -12.96
N SER A 38 23.75 9.72 -11.67
CA SER A 38 23.87 11.05 -11.03
C SER A 38 22.56 11.81 -10.81
N LYS A 39 21.40 11.20 -11.08
CA LYS A 39 20.09 11.79 -10.83
C LYS A 39 19.53 11.34 -9.49
N SER A 40 19.11 12.28 -8.65
CA SER A 40 18.53 12.00 -7.34
C SER A 40 17.14 12.59 -7.21
N LEU A 41 16.35 12.01 -6.31
CA LEU A 41 15.07 12.57 -5.92
C LEU A 41 15.31 13.84 -5.09
N ASN A 42 14.50 14.86 -5.27
CA ASN A 42 14.55 16.05 -4.41
C ASN A 42 14.16 15.67 -2.98
N ALA A 43 14.99 16.02 -1.99
CA ALA A 43 14.75 15.79 -0.56
C ALA A 43 13.51 16.52 -0.02
N ALA A 44 12.98 17.54 -0.73
CA ALA A 44 11.74 18.22 -0.39
C ALA A 44 10.47 17.37 -0.64
N ARG A 45 10.61 16.17 -1.23
CA ARG A 45 9.48 15.24 -1.42
C ARG A 45 9.13 14.57 -0.10
N LYS A 46 7.85 14.25 0.08
CA LYS A 46 7.37 13.56 1.29
C LYS A 46 7.90 12.13 1.32
N ASP A 47 8.47 11.69 2.45
CA ASP A 47 8.97 10.32 2.66
C ASP A 47 7.95 9.25 2.29
N ALA A 48 6.66 9.50 2.52
CA ALA A 48 5.59 8.58 2.16
C ALA A 48 5.48 8.33 0.65
N VAL A 49 5.73 9.36 -0.18
CA VAL A 49 5.72 9.24 -1.65
C VAL A 49 6.94 8.48 -2.13
N ILE A 50 8.11 8.73 -1.52
CA ILE A 50 9.35 8.00 -1.81
C ILE A 50 9.18 6.52 -1.45
N ALA A 51 8.69 6.22 -0.24
CA ALA A 51 8.41 4.86 0.20
C ALA A 51 7.38 4.17 -0.70
N GLY A 52 6.32 4.87 -1.10
CA GLY A 52 5.34 4.36 -2.05
C GLY A 52 5.95 3.98 -3.39
N GLY A 53 6.83 4.82 -3.93
CA GLY A 53 7.54 4.54 -5.19
C GLY A 53 8.53 3.39 -5.08
N ILE A 54 9.25 3.27 -3.96
CA ILE A 54 10.11 2.12 -3.66
C ILE A 54 9.28 0.83 -3.63
N VAL A 55 8.15 0.84 -2.93
CA VAL A 55 7.26 -0.33 -2.81
C VAL A 55 6.72 -0.74 -4.18
N LEU A 56 6.19 0.21 -4.96
CA LEU A 56 5.72 -0.08 -6.32
C LEU A 56 6.82 -0.63 -7.21
N ARG A 57 8.04 -0.05 -7.15
CA ARG A 57 9.17 -0.56 -7.91
C ARG A 57 9.54 -1.97 -7.48
N ALA A 58 9.59 -2.26 -6.19
CA ALA A 58 9.94 -3.57 -5.66
C ALA A 58 8.91 -4.66 -6.05
N MET A 59 7.63 -4.33 -6.08
CA MET A 59 6.56 -5.26 -6.48
C MET A 59 6.43 -5.42 -7.99
N GLY A 60 6.99 -4.50 -8.78
CA GLY A 60 6.97 -4.56 -10.24
C GLY A 60 7.82 -5.69 -10.79
N LYS A 61 7.34 -6.39 -11.83
CA LYS A 61 8.02 -7.55 -12.44
C LYS A 61 9.46 -7.27 -12.90
N ALA A 62 9.72 -6.07 -13.39
CA ALA A 62 11.05 -5.61 -13.82
C ALA A 62 11.74 -4.69 -12.80
N GLY A 63 11.21 -4.62 -11.58
CA GLY A 63 11.68 -3.79 -10.49
C GLY A 63 13.10 -4.12 -10.07
N LYS A 64 14.02 -3.15 -10.19
CA LYS A 64 15.40 -3.29 -9.72
C LYS A 64 15.88 -2.00 -9.07
N PHE A 65 16.69 -2.16 -8.02
CA PHE A 65 17.44 -1.09 -7.37
C PHE A 65 18.91 -1.26 -7.75
N VAL A 66 19.55 -0.14 -8.13
CA VAL A 66 20.94 -0.11 -8.56
C VAL A 66 21.74 0.61 -7.49
N ALA A 67 22.81 -0.01 -7.01
CA ALA A 67 23.83 0.64 -6.18
C ALA A 67 25.04 1.00 -7.06
N LYS A 68 25.93 1.88 -6.57
CA LYS A 68 27.18 2.13 -7.29
C LYS A 68 28.02 0.85 -7.35
N LYS A 69 28.86 0.78 -8.39
CA LYS A 69 29.80 -0.32 -8.55
C LYS A 69 30.70 -0.41 -7.31
N ASP A 70 30.99 -1.64 -6.88
CA ASP A 70 31.86 -1.96 -5.74
C ASP A 70 31.34 -1.49 -4.37
N GLU A 71 30.01 -1.31 -4.23
CA GLU A 71 29.34 -0.88 -3.00
C GLU A 71 28.42 -1.97 -2.38
N ASP A 72 28.98 -3.16 -2.10
CA ASP A 72 28.23 -4.35 -1.68
C ASP A 72 27.39 -4.16 -0.40
N LYS A 73 27.83 -3.28 0.51
CA LYS A 73 27.10 -2.98 1.75
C LYS A 73 25.74 -2.32 1.49
N SER A 74 25.61 -1.58 0.39
CA SER A 74 24.38 -0.87 0.04
C SER A 74 23.27 -1.82 -0.40
N VAL A 75 23.62 -3.02 -0.89
CA VAL A 75 22.65 -4.07 -1.22
C VAL A 75 21.86 -4.50 0.01
N PHE A 76 22.52 -4.70 1.16
CA PHE A 76 21.85 -5.11 2.40
C PHE A 76 20.92 -4.01 2.93
N ALA A 77 21.38 -2.75 2.92
CA ALA A 77 20.57 -1.62 3.36
C ALA A 77 19.33 -1.42 2.47
N ILE A 78 19.50 -1.50 1.14
CA ILE A 78 18.40 -1.43 0.17
C ILE A 78 17.40 -2.56 0.42
N ASN A 79 17.86 -3.80 0.52
CA ASN A 79 16.98 -4.95 0.72
C ASN A 79 16.19 -4.86 2.03
N GLY A 80 16.84 -4.44 3.12
CA GLY A 80 16.18 -4.22 4.41
C GLY A 80 15.11 -3.14 4.35
N ALA A 81 15.42 -1.99 3.74
CA ALA A 81 14.48 -0.89 3.57
C ALA A 81 13.29 -1.28 2.69
N VAL A 82 13.56 -1.93 1.55
CA VAL A 82 12.55 -2.42 0.61
C VAL A 82 11.62 -3.43 1.27
N ALA A 83 12.19 -4.46 1.91
CA ALA A 83 11.40 -5.49 2.58
C ALA A 83 10.51 -4.90 3.70
N SER A 84 11.05 -3.97 4.50
CA SER A 84 10.29 -3.28 5.54
C SER A 84 9.13 -2.47 4.95
N ALA A 85 9.38 -1.71 3.88
CA ALA A 85 8.36 -0.88 3.25
C ALA A 85 7.24 -1.73 2.61
N VAL A 86 7.60 -2.79 1.89
CA VAL A 86 6.63 -3.72 1.28
C VAL A 86 5.78 -4.40 2.35
N ASN A 87 6.41 -4.91 3.41
CA ASN A 87 5.69 -5.55 4.52
C ASN A 87 4.71 -4.59 5.20
N LYS A 88 5.09 -3.33 5.45
CA LYS A 88 4.19 -2.34 6.05
C LYS A 88 2.98 -2.04 5.16
N VAL A 89 3.19 -1.88 3.85
CA VAL A 89 2.10 -1.64 2.89
C VAL A 89 1.14 -2.83 2.84
N LEU A 90 1.67 -4.05 2.73
CA LEU A 90 0.84 -5.26 2.69
C LEU A 90 0.08 -5.48 3.99
N SER A 91 0.73 -5.32 5.15
CA SER A 91 0.06 -5.42 6.46
C SER A 91 -1.06 -4.40 6.60
N THR A 92 -0.84 -3.16 6.16
CA THR A 92 -1.87 -2.11 6.17
C THR A 92 -3.05 -2.48 5.27
N LEU A 93 -2.78 -3.00 4.06
CA LEU A 93 -3.83 -3.45 3.14
C LEU A 93 -4.65 -4.60 3.74
N VAL A 94 -3.98 -5.60 4.32
CA VAL A 94 -4.64 -6.76 4.96
C VAL A 94 -5.50 -6.32 6.13
N MET A 95 -5.02 -5.41 6.99
CA MET A 95 -5.82 -4.85 8.09
C MET A 95 -7.04 -4.08 7.55
N GLY A 96 -6.86 -3.27 6.51
CA GLY A 96 -7.96 -2.54 5.87
C GLY A 96 -9.06 -3.48 5.33
N ILE A 97 -8.66 -4.58 4.68
CA ILE A 97 -9.59 -5.60 4.18
C ILE A 97 -10.32 -6.29 5.34
N ARG A 98 -9.59 -6.74 6.37
CA ARG A 98 -10.18 -7.42 7.54
C ARG A 98 -11.21 -6.54 8.22
N ASN A 99 -10.88 -5.28 8.50
CA ASN A 99 -11.82 -4.36 9.15
C ASN A 99 -13.11 -4.21 8.34
N LYS A 100 -13.03 -4.15 6.99
CA LYS A 100 -14.21 -4.06 6.14
C LYS A 100 -15.02 -5.35 6.06
N VAL A 101 -14.36 -6.50 6.06
CA VAL A 101 -15.04 -7.80 6.16
C VAL A 101 -15.73 -7.93 7.52
N ASP A 102 -15.06 -7.56 8.60
CA ASP A 102 -15.59 -7.64 9.97
C ASP A 102 -16.82 -6.72 10.15
N GLU A 103 -16.77 -5.49 9.64
CA GLU A 103 -17.94 -4.58 9.60
C GLU A 103 -19.11 -5.21 8.85
N GLY A 104 -18.87 -5.81 7.68
CA GLY A 104 -19.90 -6.47 6.88
C GLY A 104 -20.51 -7.69 7.58
N LEU A 105 -19.67 -8.55 8.18
CA LEU A 105 -20.12 -9.73 8.94
C LEU A 105 -20.93 -9.33 10.18
N LYS A 106 -20.54 -8.25 10.87
CA LYS A 106 -21.29 -7.71 12.00
C LYS A 106 -22.70 -7.28 11.58
N GLY A 107 -22.83 -6.55 10.47
CA GLY A 107 -24.14 -6.16 9.93
C GLY A 107 -25.02 -7.36 9.59
N ILE A 108 -24.46 -8.42 9.00
CA ILE A 108 -25.20 -9.67 8.74
C ILE A 108 -25.65 -10.31 10.06
N SER A 109 -24.78 -10.36 11.06
CA SER A 109 -25.11 -10.92 12.38
C SER A 109 -26.23 -10.15 13.08
N GLU A 110 -26.28 -8.83 12.97
CA GLU A 110 -27.33 -7.98 13.54
C GLU A 110 -28.69 -8.30 12.88
N VAL A 111 -28.75 -8.32 11.55
CA VAL A 111 -29.98 -8.67 10.80
C VAL A 111 -30.48 -10.08 11.14
N LEU A 112 -29.58 -11.07 11.22
CA LEU A 112 -29.96 -12.44 11.61
C LEU A 112 -30.47 -12.51 13.05
N GLY A 113 -29.94 -11.68 13.94
CA GLY A 113 -30.42 -11.56 15.32
C GLY A 113 -31.84 -11.00 15.39
N GLU A 114 -32.14 -9.96 14.62
CA GLU A 114 -33.49 -9.37 14.54
C GLU A 114 -34.52 -10.36 14.00
N ILE A 115 -34.20 -11.08 12.92
CA ILE A 115 -35.11 -12.10 12.33
C ILE A 115 -35.44 -13.19 13.35
N LYS A 116 -34.43 -13.71 14.07
CA LYS A 116 -34.64 -14.70 15.14
C LYS A 116 -35.56 -14.21 16.26
N GLN A 117 -35.50 -12.93 16.62
CA GLN A 117 -36.39 -12.34 17.63
C GLN A 117 -37.82 -12.15 17.10
N GLY A 118 -37.97 -11.81 15.82
CA GLY A 118 -39.27 -11.70 15.15
C GLY A 118 -40.06 -13.02 15.10
N GLU A 119 -39.39 -14.14 14.82
CA GLU A 119 -40.01 -15.47 14.78
C GLU A 119 -40.59 -15.91 16.13
N GLY A 120 -39.93 -15.56 17.24
CA GLY A 120 -40.45 -15.82 18.61
C GLY A 120 -41.56 -14.88 19.07
N SER A 121 -41.76 -13.76 18.38
CA SER A 121 -42.78 -12.77 18.73
C SER A 121 -44.14 -13.11 18.11
N VAL A 122 -44.15 -13.74 16.93
CA VAL A 122 -45.40 -14.16 16.25
C VAL A 122 -46.05 -15.36 16.95
N SER A 123 -45.28 -16.25 17.59
CA SER A 123 -45.86 -17.42 18.26
C SER A 123 -46.54 -17.11 19.59
N LYS A 124 -46.29 -15.96 20.22
CA LYS A 124 -46.88 -15.57 21.52
C LYS A 124 -48.20 -14.78 21.41
N ILE A 125 -48.66 -14.47 20.20
CA ILE A 125 -49.89 -13.67 19.99
C ILE A 125 -51.12 -14.56 19.76
N ASN A 126 -50.93 -15.89 19.66
CA ASN A 126 -51.99 -16.86 19.41
C ASN A 126 -52.01 -17.96 20.49
N GLU A 127 -52.24 -17.58 21.76
CA GLU A 127 -52.69 -18.51 22.82
C GLU A 127 -53.64 -17.78 23.79
#